data_AF-A0A7X6FPA8-F1
#
_entry.id   AF-A0A7X6FPA8-F1
#
_cell.length_a   1.000
_cell.length_b   1.000
_cell.length_c   1.000
_cell.angle_alpha   90.00
_cell.angle_beta   90.00
_cell.angle_gamma   90.00
#
_symmetry.space_group_name_H-M   'P 1'
#
loop_
_entity.id
_entity.type
_entity.pdbx_description
1 polymer ?
#
loop_
_entity_poly.entity_id
_entity_poly.type
_entity_poly.pdbx_seq_one_letter_code
_entity_poly.pdbx_strand_id
1 'polypeptide(L)'
;MSKALTTVGTSSAPSVFSTMEAFENAQRLVKPLIGSDLVPASYRGTDNMGNALIALDMANRMQISPLIVMQNLHVIEGRPSWSSKFVIGALGSCGLFSPIRWKIRDLGEVEAEKSNGAGPRVRAKRGS
;
A
#
# COMPACT_ATOMS: atom_id res chain seq x y z
N MET A 1 -45.59 12.16 5.70
CA MET A 1 -44.68 11.49 6.65
C MET A 1 -43.25 11.75 6.21
N SER A 2 -42.55 12.64 6.92
CA SER A 2 -41.17 13.07 6.63
C SER A 2 -40.18 12.05 7.18
N LYS A 3 -39.43 11.38 6.30
CA LYS A 3 -38.26 10.58 6.68
C LYS A 3 -37.10 11.54 6.96
N ALA A 4 -36.63 11.58 8.20
CA ALA A 4 -35.42 12.28 8.56
C ALA A 4 -34.23 11.62 7.86
N LEU A 5 -33.50 12.42 7.07
CA LEU A 5 -32.21 12.04 6.52
C LEU A 5 -31.19 12.11 7.66
N THR A 6 -30.83 10.96 8.24
CA THR A 6 -29.74 10.87 9.19
C THR A 6 -28.44 11.21 8.47
N THR A 7 -27.96 12.45 8.64
CA THR A 7 -26.60 12.85 8.26
C THR A 7 -25.61 11.98 9.03
N VAL A 8 -25.02 11.00 8.35
CA VAL A 8 -23.84 10.30 8.85
C VAL A 8 -22.70 11.31 8.78
N GLY A 9 -22.30 11.86 9.93
CA GLY A 9 -21.17 12.78 10.00
C GLY A 9 -19.93 12.09 9.44
N THR A 10 -19.29 12.70 8.44
CA THR A 10 -18.00 12.25 7.90
C THR A 10 -16.93 12.52 8.96
N SER A 11 -16.84 11.67 9.98
CA SER A 11 -15.76 11.73 10.96
C SER A 11 -14.48 11.30 10.26
N SER A 12 -13.71 12.26 9.76
CA SER A 12 -12.32 12.02 9.34
C SER A 12 -11.60 11.45 10.56
N ALA A 13 -11.22 10.17 10.51
CA ALA A 13 -10.53 9.54 11.62
C ALA A 13 -9.25 10.35 11.91
N PRO A 14 -9.03 10.80 13.16
CA PRO A 14 -7.86 11.60 13.49
C PRO A 14 -6.58 10.80 13.19
N SER A 15 -5.59 11.48 12.62
CA SER A 15 -4.27 10.91 12.37
C SER A 15 -3.67 10.40 13.68
N VAL A 16 -3.00 9.24 13.61
CA VAL A 16 -2.25 8.66 14.74
C VAL A 16 -1.21 9.64 15.30
N PHE A 17 -0.73 10.56 14.46
CA PHE A 17 0.33 11.51 14.79
C PHE A 17 -0.19 12.91 15.15
N SER A 18 -1.50 13.07 15.37
CA SER A 18 -2.11 14.38 15.62
C SER A 18 -1.99 14.86 17.07
N THR A 19 -2.14 13.96 18.04
CA THR A 19 -2.04 14.27 19.47
C THR A 19 -1.24 13.19 20.19
N MET A 20 -0.70 13.52 21.36
CA MET A 20 0.03 12.55 22.17
C MET A 20 -0.87 11.40 22.62
N GLU A 21 -2.12 11.70 22.99
CA GLU A 21 -3.12 10.70 23.33
C GLU A 21 -3.41 9.74 22.17
N ALA A 22 -3.60 10.27 20.95
CA ALA A 22 -3.82 9.43 19.76
C ALA A 22 -2.63 8.51 19.50
N PHE A 23 -1.41 9.03 19.67
CA PHE A 23 -0.18 8.28 19.49
C PHE A 23 -0.01 7.16 20.54
N GLU A 24 -0.24 7.45 21.83
CA GLU A 24 -0.18 6.44 22.89
C GLU A 24 -1.24 5.33 22.71
N ASN A 25 -2.46 5.71 22.32
CA ASN A 25 -3.52 4.76 22.02
C ASN A 25 -3.15 3.89 20.81
N ALA A 26 -2.59 4.48 19.77
CA ALA A 26 -2.09 3.75 18.61
C ALA A 26 -0.98 2.76 18.99
N GLN A 27 -0.03 3.15 19.85
CA GLN A 27 1.01 2.25 20.35
C GLN A 27 0.41 1.03 21.07
N ARG A 28 -0.60 1.25 21.91
CA ARG A 28 -1.31 0.16 22.61
C ARG A 28 -2.01 -0.79 21.64
N LEU A 29 -2.58 -0.25 20.55
CA LEU A 29 -3.25 -1.04 19.51
C LEU A 29 -2.28 -1.86 18.66
N VAL A 30 -1.11 -1.31 18.29
CA VAL A 30 -0.14 -2.05 17.45
C VAL A 30 0.65 -3.08 18.23
N LYS A 31 0.83 -2.92 19.55
CA LYS A 31 1.62 -3.83 20.38
C LYS A 31 1.21 -5.32 20.26
N PRO A 32 -0.08 -5.70 20.29
CA PRO A 32 -0.47 -7.09 20.01
C PRO A 32 -0.30 -7.48 18.53
N LEU A 33 -0.44 -6.54 17.58
CA LEU A 33 -0.31 -6.82 16.15
C LEU A 33 1.12 -7.24 15.79
N ILE A 34 2.12 -6.51 16.28
CA ILE A 34 3.53 -6.78 15.97
C ILE A 34 4.05 -8.10 16.55
N GLY A 35 3.30 -8.71 17.48
CA GLY A 35 3.58 -10.05 18.02
C GLY A 35 2.83 -11.18 17.33
N SER A 36 1.95 -10.87 16.37
CA SER A 36 1.14 -11.87 15.66
C SER A 36 1.86 -12.41 14.42
N ASP A 37 1.79 -13.71 14.20
CA ASP A 37 2.31 -14.35 12.97
C ASP A 37 1.50 -14.03 11.72
N LEU A 38 0.29 -13.47 11.89
CA LEU A 38 -0.49 -12.92 10.80
C LEU A 38 0.03 -11.56 10.32
N VAL A 39 1.03 -10.98 10.97
CA VAL A 39 1.63 -9.70 10.53
C VAL A 39 2.95 -9.99 9.82
N PRO A 40 3.21 -9.38 8.63
CA PRO A 40 4.46 -9.63 7.92
C PRO A 40 5.69 -9.19 8.71
N ALA A 41 6.83 -9.85 8.46
CA ALA A 41 8.08 -9.61 9.20
C ALA A 41 8.53 -8.13 9.23
N SER A 42 8.26 -7.36 8.17
CA SER A 42 8.56 -5.93 8.07
C SER A 42 7.81 -5.05 9.08
N TYR A 43 6.77 -5.59 9.73
CA TYR A 43 5.96 -4.92 10.74
C TYR A 43 6.03 -5.59 12.11
N ARG A 44 6.72 -6.73 12.25
CA ARG A 44 6.82 -7.49 13.49
C ARG A 44 8.01 -7.07 14.35
N GLY A 45 7.85 -7.23 15.66
CA GLY A 45 8.87 -6.87 16.65
C GLY A 45 8.88 -5.39 17.01
N THR A 46 9.45 -5.08 18.18
CA THR A 46 9.53 -3.71 18.72
C THR A 46 10.27 -2.76 17.80
N ASP A 47 11.29 -3.25 17.10
CA ASP A 47 12.13 -2.46 16.19
C ASP A 47 11.34 -1.95 14.98
N ASN A 48 10.30 -2.69 14.57
CA ASN A 48 9.43 -2.33 13.44
C ASN A 48 8.09 -1.70 13.88
N MET A 49 7.93 -1.35 15.16
CA MET A 49 6.69 -0.75 15.67
C MET A 49 6.35 0.56 14.93
N GLY A 50 7.36 1.32 14.50
CA GLY A 50 7.17 2.52 13.66
C GLY A 50 6.45 2.22 12.35
N ASN A 51 6.83 1.13 11.67
CA ASN A 51 6.16 0.70 10.44
C ASN A 51 4.70 0.32 10.72
N ALA A 52 4.43 -0.34 11.85
CA ALA A 52 3.07 -0.73 12.23
C ALA A 52 2.19 0.49 12.57
N LEU A 53 2.74 1.52 13.22
CA LEU A 53 2.05 2.78 13.49
C LEU A 53 1.70 3.53 12.20
N ILE A 54 2.61 3.57 11.23
CA ILE A 54 2.36 4.16 9.91
C ILE A 54 1.25 3.39 9.18
N ALA A 55 1.29 2.05 9.23
CA ALA A 55 0.25 1.22 8.65
C ALA A 55 -1.12 1.44 9.31
N LEU A 56 -1.17 1.63 10.64
CA LEU A 56 -2.38 1.98 11.37
C LEU A 56 -2.92 3.37 10.96
N ASP A 57 -2.05 4.36 10.79
CA ASP A 57 -2.47 5.69 10.29
C ASP A 57 -3.04 5.61 8.86
N MET A 58 -2.39 4.84 7.99
CA MET A 58 -2.89 4.60 6.63
C MET A 58 -4.23 3.86 6.64
N ALA A 59 -4.39 2.88 7.51
CA ALA A 59 -5.65 2.16 7.71
C ALA A 59 -6.78 3.09 8.13
N ASN A 60 -6.52 4.00 9.07
CA ASN A 60 -7.46 5.04 9.49
C ASN A 60 -7.83 5.98 8.33
N ARG A 61 -6.87 6.42 7.53
CA ARG A 61 -7.15 7.28 6.35
C ARG A 61 -7.98 6.59 5.29
N MET A 62 -7.73 5.30 5.08
CA MET A 62 -8.42 4.49 4.08
C MET A 62 -9.72 3.86 4.60
N GLN A 63 -10.02 3.99 5.90
CA GLN A 63 -11.16 3.35 6.56
C GLN A 63 -11.18 1.82 6.33
N ILE A 64 -10.00 1.19 6.40
CA ILE A 64 -9.84 -0.27 6.28
C ILE A 64 -9.10 -0.84 7.50
N SER A 65 -9.15 -2.15 7.68
CA SER A 65 -8.46 -2.81 8.80
C SER A 65 -6.93 -2.66 8.71
N PRO A 66 -6.21 -2.39 9.82
CA PRO A 66 -4.75 -2.33 9.85
C PRO A 66 -4.07 -3.60 9.36
N LEU A 67 -4.67 -4.76 9.62
CA LEU A 67 -4.14 -6.04 9.15
C LEU A 67 -4.16 -6.14 7.63
N ILE A 68 -5.20 -5.61 6.98
CA ILE A 68 -5.30 -5.58 5.51
C ILE A 68 -4.22 -4.69 4.91
N VAL A 69 -3.95 -3.54 5.54
CA VAL A 69 -2.86 -2.65 5.12
C VAL A 69 -1.52 -3.36 5.26
N MET A 70 -1.20 -3.86 6.45
CA MET A 70 0.10 -4.50 6.72
C MET A 70 0.37 -5.68 5.77
N GLN A 71 -0.67 -6.46 5.45
CA GLN A 71 -0.55 -7.61 4.54
C GLN A 71 -0.36 -7.24 3.07
N ASN A 72 -0.80 -6.05 2.65
CA ASN A 72 -0.77 -5.63 1.25
C ASN A 72 0.19 -4.47 0.97
N LEU A 73 0.80 -3.89 2.00
CA LEU A 73 1.73 -2.79 1.89
C LEU A 73 3.16 -3.31 2.12
N HIS A 74 3.99 -3.18 1.10
CA HIS A 74 5.39 -3.59 1.13
C HIS A 74 6.28 -2.35 1.26
N VAL A 75 7.31 -2.44 2.11
CA VAL A 75 8.34 -1.40 2.22
C VAL A 75 9.52 -1.80 1.34
N ILE A 76 9.76 -1.05 0.26
CA ILE A 76 10.85 -1.29 -0.69
C ILE A 76 11.74 -0.04 -0.67
N GLU A 77 12.99 -0.16 -0.23
CA GLU A 77 13.95 0.96 -0.16
C GLU A 77 13.40 2.17 0.62
N GLY A 78 12.66 1.92 1.70
CA GLY A 78 12.02 2.97 2.51
C GLY A 78 10.75 3.58 1.89
N ARG A 79 10.29 3.06 0.75
CA ARG A 79 9.08 3.53 0.06
C ARG A 79 7.93 2.53 0.26
N PRO A 80 6.73 2.99 0.64
CA PRO A 80 5.54 2.14 0.68
C PRO A 80 5.07 1.79 -0.74
N SER A 81 4.78 0.52 -0.98
CA SER A 81 4.31 -0.02 -2.26
C SER A 81 3.16 -0.98 -2.05
N TRP A 82 2.03 -0.77 -2.74
CA TRP A 82 0.88 -1.65 -2.64
C TRP A 82 1.02 -2.91 -3.49
N SER A 83 0.55 -4.05 -2.97
CA SER A 83 0.43 -5.28 -3.73
C SER A 83 -0.50 -5.07 -4.92
N SER A 84 -0.13 -5.59 -6.09
CA SER A 84 -0.96 -5.44 -7.30
C SER A 84 -2.34 -6.06 -7.10
N LYS A 85 -2.43 -7.15 -6.33
CA LYS A 85 -3.70 -7.80 -5.97
C LYS A 85 -4.64 -6.85 -5.21
N PHE A 86 -4.10 -6.12 -4.23
CA PHE A 86 -4.88 -5.14 -3.48
C PHE A 86 -5.36 -3.99 -4.37
N VAL A 87 -4.48 -3.44 -5.22
CA VAL A 87 -4.84 -2.36 -6.15
C VAL A 87 -5.97 -2.80 -7.09
N ILE A 88 -5.88 -4.00 -7.66
CA ILE A 88 -6.92 -4.56 -8.53
C ILE A 88 -8.26 -4.72 -7.77
N GLY A 89 -8.21 -5.24 -6.55
CA GLY A 89 -9.40 -5.41 -5.71
C GLY A 89 -10.06 -4.07 -5.34
N ALA A 90 -9.24 -3.08 -4.96
CA ALA A 90 -9.72 -1.73 -4.66
C ALA A 90 -10.37 -1.07 -5.88
N LEU A 91 -9.78 -1.22 -7.08
CA LEU A 91 -10.38 -0.76 -8.33
C LEU A 91 -11.72 -1.45 -8.63
N GLY A 92 -11.86 -2.74 -8.32
CA GLY A 92 -13.15 -3.43 -8.43
C GLY A 92 -14.21 -2.87 -7.48
N SER A 93 -13.82 -2.46 -6.27
CA SER A 93 -14.74 -1.92 -5.26
C SER A 93 -15.19 -0.48 -5.51
N CYS A 94 -14.40 0.33 -6.23
CA CYS A 94 -14.72 1.74 -6.44
C CYS A 94 -15.91 1.98 -7.40
N GLY A 95 -16.41 0.94 -8.07
CA GLY A 95 -17.58 0.98 -8.95
C GLY A 95 -17.42 1.80 -10.23
N LEU A 96 -16.35 2.61 -10.33
CA LEU A 96 -16.02 3.43 -11.49
C LEU A 96 -15.53 2.59 -12.67
N PHE A 97 -14.92 1.44 -12.40
CA PHE A 97 -14.35 0.56 -13.41
C PHE A 97 -15.10 -0.76 -13.47
N SER A 98 -15.35 -1.24 -14.68
CA SER A 98 -15.76 -2.62 -14.91
C SER A 98 -14.65 -3.57 -14.44
N PRO A 99 -14.97 -4.75 -13.89
CA PRO A 99 -13.95 -5.72 -13.47
C PRO A 99 -12.91 -5.96 -14.56
N ILE A 100 -11.62 -5.90 -14.20
CA ILE A 100 -10.51 -6.06 -15.14
C ILE A 100 -10.63 -7.42 -15.83
N ARG A 101 -10.70 -7.41 -17.16
CA ARG A 101 -10.77 -8.62 -17.99
C ARG A 101 -9.40 -8.94 -18.56
N TRP A 102 -8.90 -10.13 -18.26
CA TRP A 102 -7.64 -10.62 -18.80
C TRP A 102 -7.90 -11.35 -20.12
N LYS A 103 -7.18 -10.98 -21.18
CA LYS A 103 -7.11 -11.76 -22.42
C LYS A 103 -5.76 -12.44 -22.48
N ILE A 104 -5.74 -13.76 -22.32
CA ILE A 104 -4.56 -14.58 -22.56
C ILE A 104 -4.45 -14.77 -24.08
N ARG A 105 -3.30 -14.41 -24.65
CA ARG A 105 -2.97 -14.69 -26.05
C ARG A 105 -1.74 -15.58 -26.05
N ASP A 106 -1.86 -16.73 -26.71
CA ASP A 106 -0.72 -17.55 -27.07
C ASP A 106 0.00 -16.86 -28.25
N LEU A 107 1.29 -16.57 -28.07
CA LEU A 107 2.12 -15.89 -29.07
C LEU A 107 2.93 -16.89 -29.92
N GLY A 108 2.78 -18.20 -29.68
CA GLY A 108 3.58 -19.24 -30.34
C GLY A 108 5.06 -19.20 -29.95
N GLU A 109 5.88 -19.98 -30.63
CA GLU A 109 7.34 -19.89 -30.50
C GLU A 109 7.84 -18.60 -31.15
N VAL A 110 8.42 -17.71 -30.33
CA VAL A 110 9.00 -16.46 -30.80
C VAL A 110 10.51 -16.58 -30.72
N GLU A 111 11.20 -16.56 -31.85
CA GLU A 111 12.66 -16.48 -31.87
C GLU A 111 13.10 -15.11 -31.35
N ALA A 112 13.81 -15.09 -30.22
CA ALA A 112 14.29 -13.86 -29.61
C ALA A 112 15.48 -13.30 -30.39
N GLU A 113 15.22 -12.37 -31.31
CA GLU A 113 16.28 -11.63 -32.00
C GLU A 113 16.92 -10.62 -31.03
N LYS A 114 18.14 -10.91 -30.58
CA LYS A 114 18.96 -9.96 -29.81
C LYS A 114 19.53 -8.92 -30.78
N SER A 115 18.87 -7.78 -30.90
CA SER A 115 19.56 -6.60 -31.44
C SER A 115 20.50 -6.05 -30.36
N ASN A 116 21.80 -6.04 -30.66
CA ASN A 116 22.76 -5.30 -29.84
C ASN A 116 22.52 -3.81 -30.06
N GLY A 117 21.60 -3.24 -29.27
CA GLY A 117 21.40 -1.81 -29.21
C GLY A 117 22.67 -1.14 -28.72
N ALA A 118 23.45 -0.56 -29.63
CA ALA A 118 24.47 0.41 -29.29
C ALA A 118 23.76 1.64 -28.74
N GLY A 119 23.48 1.63 -27.43
CA GLY A 119 23.02 2.83 -26.73
C GLY A 119 23.99 3.99 -26.97
N PRO A 120 23.53 5.24 -26.97
CA PRO A 120 24.36 6.39 -27.30
C PRO A 120 25.59 6.44 -26.39
N ARG A 121 26.78 6.22 -26.98
CA ARG A 121 28.06 6.34 -26.26
C ARG A 121 28.28 7.83 -25.97
N VAL A 122 28.14 8.21 -24.70
CA VAL A 122 28.51 9.55 -24.24
C VAL A 122 30.02 9.71 -24.47
N ARG A 123 30.40 10.54 -25.45
CA ARG A 123 31.79 10.87 -25.71
C ARG A 123 32.27 11.79 -24.58
N ALA A 124 33.05 11.25 -23.64
CA ALA A 124 33.72 12.05 -22.63
C ALA A 124 34.58 13.11 -23.31
N LYS A 125 34.21 14.39 -23.16
CA LYS A 125 35.11 15.50 -23.47
C LYS A 125 36.22 15.45 -22.42
N ARG A 126 37.40 14.96 -22.81
CA ARG A 126 38.63 15.21 -22.06
C ARG A 126 38.88 16.72 -22.09
N GLY A 127 38.98 17.32 -20.90
CA GLY A 127 39.39 18.71 -20.75
C GLY A 127 40.82 18.90 -21.28
N SER A 128 41.03 20.03 -21.93
CA SER A 128 42.35 20.66 -22.09
C SER A 128 42.36 21.92 -21.24
#